data_AF-A0A8E2I7E8-F1
#
_entry.id   AF-A0A8E2I7E8-F1
#
_cell.length_a   1.000
_cell.length_b   1.000
_cell.length_c   1.000
_cell.angle_alpha   90.00
_cell.angle_beta   90.00
_cell.angle_gamma   90.00
#
_symmetry.space_group_name_H-M   'P 1'
#
loop_
_entity.id
_entity.type
_entity.pdbx_description
1 polymer ?
#
loop_
_entity_poly.entity_id
_entity_poly.type
_entity_poly.pdbx_seq_one_letter_code
_entity_poly.pdbx_strand_id
1 'polypeptide(L)'
;MGILLFAIFYILIIPMCVLLHEVGHGLGVVLSSGARASIYLGKFNEKENKKNFHIGRLDFHIQWSYFGCCYSAGDLKKNQELAFFIGGPLMSLILSLISFWLWSTTSDGVFHSLFQGIT
;
A
#
# COMPACT_ATOMS: atom_id res chain seq x y z
N MET A 1 9.97 13.58 22.15
CA MET A 1 9.42 12.33 21.57
C MET A 1 8.37 12.57 20.48
N GLY A 2 7.39 13.46 20.66
CA GLY A 2 6.25 13.61 19.72
C GLY A 2 6.62 14.01 18.28
N ILE A 3 7.48 15.01 18.09
CA ILE A 3 7.85 15.51 16.75
C ILE A 3 8.61 14.46 15.93
N LEU A 4 9.49 13.69 16.58
CA LEU A 4 10.24 12.61 15.91
C LEU A 4 9.30 11.49 15.45
N LEU A 5 8.36 11.08 16.31
CA LEU A 5 7.38 10.05 15.98
C LEU A 5 6.47 10.51 14.82
N PHE A 6 6.06 11.78 14.85
CA PHE A 6 5.26 12.41 13.80
C PHE A 6 6.03 12.49 12.48
N ALA A 7 7.30 12.87 12.51
CA ALA A 7 8.15 12.90 11.32
C ALA A 7 8.34 11.50 10.73
N ILE A 8 8.56 10.47 11.56
CA ILE A 8 8.66 9.07 11.12
C ILE A 8 7.35 8.63 10.46
N PHE A 9 6.20 8.97 11.04
CA PHE A 9 4.90 8.65 10.45
C PHE A 9 4.77 9.26 9.04
N TYR A 10 5.04 10.55 8.88
CA TYR A 10 4.91 11.18 7.57
C TYR A 10 5.95 10.66 6.56
N ILE A 11 7.20 10.47 6.97
CA ILE A 11 8.29 10.10 6.07
C ILE A 11 8.23 8.62 5.68
N LEU A 12 7.81 7.71 6.57
CA LEU A 12 7.80 6.27 6.32
C LEU A 12 6.41 5.70 6.05
N ILE A 13 5.40 6.05 6.86
CA ILE A 13 4.09 5.40 6.77
C ILE A 13 3.37 5.83 5.48
N ILE A 14 3.42 7.11 5.12
CA ILE A 14 2.78 7.61 3.89
C ILE A 14 3.29 6.88 2.62
N PRO A 15 4.60 6.84 2.32
CA PRO A 15 5.07 6.14 1.13
C PRO A 15 4.81 4.64 1.19
N MET A 16 4.79 4.02 2.38
CA MET A 16 4.41 2.61 2.53
C MET A 16 2.92 2.38 2.22
N CYS A 17 2.03 3.29 2.65
CA CYS A 17 0.61 3.25 2.30
C CYS A 17 0.39 3.42 0.79
N VAL A 18 1.11 4.35 0.16
CA VAL A 18 1.06 4.54 -1.30
C VAL A 18 1.57 3.29 -2.02
N LEU A 19 2.68 2.71 -1.57
CA LEU A 19 3.20 1.46 -2.13
C LEU A 19 2.16 0.33 -2.03
N LEU A 20 1.53 0.16 -0.87
CA LEU A 20 0.48 -0.84 -0.66
C LEU A 20 -0.77 -0.57 -1.52
N HIS A 21 -1.13 0.70 -1.74
CA HIS A 21 -2.20 1.08 -2.65
C HIS A 21 -1.89 0.63 -4.09
N GLU A 22 -0.69 0.93 -4.59
CA GLU A 22 -0.26 0.48 -5.93
C GLU A 22 -0.12 -1.05 -6.03
N VAL A 23 0.28 -1.71 -4.95
CA VAL A 23 0.24 -3.18 -4.86
C VAL A 23 -1.19 -3.70 -5.00
N GLY A 24 -2.18 -3.01 -4.43
CA GLY A 24 -3.59 -3.34 -4.59
C GLY A 24 -4.02 -3.33 -6.06
N HIS A 25 -3.63 -2.30 -6.81
CA HIS A 25 -3.86 -2.22 -8.26
C HIS A 25 -3.21 -3.42 -8.99
N GLY A 26 -1.94 -3.71 -8.70
CA GLY A 26 -1.23 -4.84 -9.29
C GLY A 26 -1.85 -6.20 -8.96
N LEU A 27 -2.27 -6.42 -7.72
CA LEU A 27 -2.98 -7.63 -7.29
C LEU A 27 -4.31 -7.80 -8.01
N GLY A 28 -5.08 -6.72 -8.21
CA GLY A 28 -6.32 -6.74 -8.98
C GLY A 28 -6.11 -7.32 -10.39
N VAL A 29 -5.02 -6.91 -11.05
CA VAL A 29 -4.65 -7.40 -12.39
C VAL A 29 -4.19 -8.84 -12.36
N VAL A 30 -3.28 -9.19 -11.44
CA VAL A 30 -2.71 -10.54 -11.34
C VAL A 30 -3.78 -11.56 -11.00
N LEU A 31 -4.75 -11.22 -10.16
CA LEU A 31 -5.86 -12.12 -9.79
C LEU A 31 -6.92 -12.22 -10.90
N SER A 32 -7.22 -11.12 -11.60
CA SER A 32 -8.32 -11.09 -12.58
C SER A 32 -7.91 -11.53 -14.00
N SER A 33 -6.70 -11.19 -14.41
CA SER A 33 -6.19 -11.46 -15.77
C SER A 33 -4.98 -12.37 -15.79
N GLY A 34 -4.33 -12.53 -14.64
CA GLY A 34 -2.99 -13.07 -14.57
C GLY A 34 -1.93 -12.08 -15.06
N ALA A 35 -2.21 -11.11 -15.92
CA ALA A 35 -1.18 -10.29 -16.56
C ALA A 35 -0.13 -9.74 -15.57
N ARG A 36 1.11 -9.59 -16.05
CA ARG A 36 2.16 -9.01 -15.21
C ARG A 36 1.83 -7.56 -14.91
N ALA A 37 2.05 -7.13 -13.68
CA ALA A 37 1.86 -5.74 -13.28
C ALA A 37 3.19 -5.15 -12.79
N SER A 38 3.51 -3.96 -13.26
CA SER A 38 4.70 -3.21 -12.87
C SER A 38 4.28 -2.10 -11.92
N ILE A 39 4.75 -2.20 -10.67
CA ILE A 39 4.45 -1.27 -9.59
C ILE A 39 5.64 -0.31 -9.45
N TYR A 40 5.36 0.98 -9.59
CA TYR A 40 6.32 2.05 -9.41
C TYR A 40 5.95 2.86 -8.17
N LEU A 41 6.91 3.02 -7.26
CA LEU A 41 6.86 4.06 -6.24
C LEU A 41 7.81 5.16 -6.69
N GLY A 42 7.27 6.33 -7.03
CA GLY A 42 8.01 7.48 -7.57
C GLY A 42 7.82 7.73 -9.06
N LYS A 43 8.69 8.56 -9.63
CA LYS A 43 8.59 9.00 -11.03
C LYS A 43 8.80 7.84 -11.98
N PHE A 44 7.95 7.73 -12.98
CA PHE A 44 8.15 6.86 -14.13
C PHE A 44 9.33 7.39 -14.94
N ASN A 45 10.50 6.78 -14.80
CA ASN A 45 11.68 7.11 -15.60
C ASN A 45 12.41 5.83 -15.99
N GLU A 46 12.11 5.31 -17.19
CA GLU A 46 12.64 4.05 -17.72
C GLU A 46 14.17 3.97 -17.75
N LYS A 47 14.86 5.13 -17.81
CA LYS A 47 16.33 5.18 -17.86
C LYS A 47 17.03 5.06 -16.50
N GLU A 48 16.33 5.34 -15.39
CA GLU A 48 16.91 5.32 -14.04
C GLU A 48 16.28 4.26 -13.13
N ASN A 49 15.08 3.78 -13.43
CA ASN A 49 14.37 2.80 -12.62
C ASN A 49 14.81 1.37 -12.94
N LYS A 50 16.00 0.98 -12.47
CA LYS A 50 16.37 -0.44 -12.43
C LYS A 50 15.30 -1.23 -11.67
N LYS A 51 14.83 -2.33 -12.24
CA LYS A 51 13.97 -3.31 -11.53
C LYS A 51 14.64 -3.63 -10.21
N ASN A 52 13.96 -3.35 -9.10
CA ASN A 52 14.52 -3.62 -7.77
C ASN A 52 14.37 -5.11 -7.47
N PHE A 53 13.14 -5.63 -7.60
CA PHE A 53 12.85 -7.04 -7.43
C PHE A 53 11.53 -7.39 -8.13
N HIS A 54 11.28 -8.68 -8.32
CA HIS A 54 10.00 -9.19 -8.81
C HIS A 54 9.44 -10.21 -7.82
N ILE A 55 8.14 -10.16 -7.56
CA ILE A 55 7.42 -11.17 -6.78
C ILE A 55 6.39 -11.81 -7.70
N GLY A 56 6.71 -12.99 -8.23
CA GLY A 56 5.85 -13.71 -9.16
C GLY A 56 5.58 -12.92 -10.44
N ARG A 57 4.36 -12.36 -10.54
CA ARG A 57 3.88 -11.56 -11.69
C ARG A 57 3.87 -10.05 -11.42
N LEU A 58 4.38 -9.63 -10.26
CA LEU A 58 4.53 -8.24 -9.86
C LEU A 58 5.99 -7.81 -10.00
N ASP A 59 6.26 -6.82 -10.84
CA ASP A 59 7.57 -6.21 -11.01
C ASP A 59 7.64 -4.92 -10.20
N PHE A 60 8.60 -4.80 -9.27
CA PHE A 60 8.70 -3.65 -8.36
C PHE A 60 9.85 -2.71 -8.75
N HIS A 61 9.51 -1.45 -8.89
CA HIS A 61 10.42 -0.33 -9.11
C HIS A 61 10.21 0.67 -7.97
N ILE A 62 11.03 0.55 -6.93
CA ILE A 62 10.89 1.36 -5.72
C ILE A 62 11.92 2.48 -5.75
N GLN A 63 11.42 3.71 -5.81
CA GLN A 63 12.17 4.92 -5.49
C GLN A 63 11.42 5.65 -4.38
N TRP A 64 12.15 6.19 -3.40
CA TRP A 64 11.50 6.84 -2.26
C TRP A 64 10.70 8.06 -2.73
N SER A 65 9.37 7.99 -2.64
CA SER A 65 8.49 9.04 -3.11
C SER A 65 7.10 8.94 -2.47
N TYR A 66 6.39 10.06 -2.47
CA TYR A 66 5.03 10.17 -1.92
C TYR A 66 3.94 9.90 -2.98
N PHE A 67 4.34 9.50 -4.17
CA PHE A 67 3.45 9.18 -5.29
C PHE A 67 3.88 7.86 -5.91
N GLY A 68 2.94 7.13 -6.51
CA GLY A 68 3.20 5.86 -7.18
C GLY A 68 2.33 5.72 -8.44
N CYS A 69 2.63 4.70 -9.23
CA CYS A 69 1.83 4.34 -10.39
C CYS A 69 1.98 2.83 -10.68
N CYS A 70 0.88 2.18 -11.02
CA CYS A 70 0.87 0.80 -11.44
C CYS A 70 0.52 0.68 -12.93
N TYR A 71 1.24 -0.19 -13.65
CA TYR A 71 0.98 -0.50 -15.06
C TYR A 71 0.70 -1.99 -15.23
N SER A 72 -0.30 -2.36 -16.03
CA SER A 72 -0.51 -3.74 -16.45
C SER A 72 0.08 -4.01 -17.83
N ALA A 73 0.78 -5.12 -17.99
CA ALA A 73 1.28 -5.57 -19.28
C ALA A 73 0.16 -6.30 -20.06
N GLY A 74 -0.52 -5.59 -20.96
CA GLY A 74 -1.47 -6.15 -21.92
C GLY A 74 -2.85 -5.46 -21.90
N ASP A 75 -3.66 -5.76 -22.92
CA ASP A 75 -5.04 -5.29 -23.02
C ASP A 75 -5.94 -6.03 -22.03
N LEU A 76 -6.42 -5.29 -21.02
CA LEU A 76 -7.37 -5.81 -20.04
C LEU A 76 -8.79 -5.79 -20.63
N LYS A 77 -9.57 -6.85 -20.38
CA LYS A 77 -11.02 -6.80 -20.62
C LYS A 77 -11.66 -5.84 -19.62
N LYS A 78 -12.82 -5.26 -19.94
CA LYS A 78 -13.55 -4.30 -19.07
C LYS A 78 -13.68 -4.74 -17.60
N ASN A 79 -13.92 -6.03 -17.36
CA ASN A 79 -14.07 -6.56 -15.99
C ASN A 79 -12.72 -6.62 -15.24
N GLN A 80 -11.62 -6.84 -15.97
CA GLN A 80 -10.27 -6.89 -15.43
C GLN A 80 -9.71 -5.49 -15.20
N GLU A 81 -10.08 -4.56 -16.08
CA GLU A 81 -9.81 -3.13 -15.92
C GLU A 81 -10.54 -2.57 -14.67
N LEU A 82 -11.78 -2.98 -14.44
CA LEU A 82 -12.49 -2.64 -13.20
C LEU A 82 -11.78 -3.19 -11.96
N ALA A 83 -11.32 -4.45 -12.01
CA ALA A 83 -10.56 -5.06 -10.92
C ALA A 83 -9.21 -4.34 -10.68
N PHE A 84 -8.55 -3.88 -11.75
CA PHE A 84 -7.37 -3.04 -11.65
C PHE A 84 -7.68 -1.74 -10.92
N PHE A 85 -8.68 -0.96 -11.36
CA PHE A 85 -9.01 0.33 -10.74
C PHE A 85 -9.49 0.21 -9.28
N ILE A 86 -10.26 -0.83 -8.95
CA ILE A 86 -10.77 -1.02 -7.58
C ILE A 86 -9.70 -1.60 -6.66
N GLY A 87 -8.71 -2.33 -7.19
CA GLY A 87 -7.68 -3.01 -6.40
C GLY A 87 -6.95 -2.09 -5.42
N GLY A 88 -6.56 -0.89 -5.85
CA GLY A 88 -5.90 0.09 -4.99
C GLY A 88 -6.80 0.61 -3.86
N PRO A 89 -7.96 1.22 -4.16
CA PRO A 89 -8.93 1.65 -3.15
C PRO A 89 -9.34 0.54 -2.19
N LEU A 90 -9.54 -0.69 -2.67
CA LEU A 90 -9.88 -1.84 -1.83
C LEU A 90 -8.75 -2.18 -0.86
N MET A 91 -7.49 -2.17 -1.33
CA MET A 91 -6.34 -2.40 -0.46
C MET A 91 -6.20 -1.31 0.60
N SER A 92 -6.44 -0.04 0.24
CA SER A 92 -6.47 1.06 1.21
C SER A 92 -7.59 0.92 2.23
N LEU A 93 -8.77 0.44 1.82
CA LEU A 93 -9.87 0.15 2.75
C LEU A 93 -9.49 -0.95 3.74
N ILE A 94 -8.91 -2.05 3.25
CA ILE A 94 -8.42 -3.15 4.09
C ILE A 94 -7.38 -2.64 5.09
N LEU A 95 -6.41 -1.84 4.63
CA LEU A 95 -5.37 -1.29 5.49
C LEU A 95 -5.96 -0.36 6.58
N SER A 96 -6.97 0.44 6.23
CA SER A 96 -7.70 1.29 7.17
C SER A 96 -8.44 0.46 8.22
N LEU A 97 -9.14 -0.61 7.80
CA LEU A 97 -9.85 -1.51 8.72
C LEU A 97 -8.89 -2.23 9.68
N ILE A 98 -7.75 -2.72 9.18
CA ILE A 98 -6.71 -3.34 10.01
C ILE A 98 -6.16 -2.32 11.01
N SER A 99 -5.88 -1.10 10.56
CA SER A 99 -5.37 -0.03 11.42
C SER A 99 -6.37 0.34 12.51
N PHE A 100 -7.66 0.42 12.16
CA PHE A 100 -8.74 0.67 13.10
C PHE A 100 -8.88 -0.47 14.13
N TRP A 101 -8.80 -1.72 13.70
CA TRP A 101 -8.88 -2.88 14.58
C TRP A 101 -7.68 -2.99 15.54
N LEU A 102 -6.47 -2.70 15.05
CA LEU A 102 -5.27 -2.59 15.88
C LEU A 102 -5.40 -1.47 16.91
N TRP A 103 -5.93 -0.32 16.48
CA TRP A 103 -6.21 0.81 17.37
C TRP A 103 -7.21 0.43 18.46
N SER A 104 -8.33 -0.21 18.12
CA SER A 104 -9.36 -0.58 19.12
C SER A 104 -8.79 -1.57 20.14
N THR A 105 -8.10 -2.61 19.68
CA THR A 105 -7.52 -3.65 20.57
C THR A 105 -6.43 -3.08 21.49
N THR A 106 -5.61 -2.16 20.98
CA THR A 106 -4.58 -1.49 21.80
C THR A 106 -5.22 -0.49 22.78
N SER A 107 -6.25 0.23 22.32
CA SER A 107 -6.98 1.19 23.16
C SER A 107 -7.65 0.49 24.33
N ASP A 108 -8.26 -0.68 24.13
CA ASP A 108 -8.87 -1.46 25.21
C ASP A 108 -7.83 -1.84 26.28
N GLY A 109 -6.61 -2.24 25.88
CA GLY A 109 -5.52 -2.55 26.82
C GLY A 109 -4.97 -1.33 27.57
N VAL A 110 -4.86 -0.18 26.89
CA VAL A 110 -4.38 1.07 27.50
C VAL A 110 -5.45 1.70 28.40
N PHE A 111 -6.72 1.68 27.99
CA PHE A 111 -7.84 2.18 28.79
C PHE A 111 -8.02 1.36 30.08
N HIS A 112 -7.92 0.03 30.00
CA HIS A 112 -8.02 -0.83 31.19
C HIS A 112 -6.87 -0.58 32.18
N SER A 113 -5.66 -0.35 31.67
CA SER A 113 -4.47 -0.03 32.49
C SER A 113 -4.55 1.35 33.16
N LEU A 114 -5.14 2.34 32.48
CA LEU A 114 -5.38 3.68 33.05
C LEU A 114 -6.47 3.68 34.13
N PHE A 115 -7.52 2.87 33.99
CA PHE A 115 -8.57 2.76 35.00
C PHE A 115 -8.13 1.97 36.25
N GLN A 116 -7.28 0.94 36.10
CA GLN A 116 -6.75 0.20 37.25
C GLN A 116 -5.62 0.93 38.00
N GLY A 117 -4.95 1.90 37.36
CA GLY A 117 -3.92 2.73 38.02
C GLY A 117 -4.47 3.91 38.84
N ILE A 118 -5.79 4.15 38.82
CA ILE A 118 -6.47 5.27 39.51
C ILE A 118 -7.32 4.78 40.71
N THR A 119 -7.40 3.47 40.94
CA THR A 119 -7.95 2.84 42.17
C THR A 119 -6.84 2.26 43.03
#